data_AF-A0A2G6CMM6-F1
#
_entry.id   AF-A0A2G6CMM6-F1
#
_cell.length_a   1.000
_cell.length_b   1.000
_cell.length_c   1.000
_cell.angle_alpha   90.00
_cell.angle_beta   90.00
_cell.angle_gamma   90.00
#
_symmetry.space_group_name_H-M   'P 1'
#
loop_
_entity.id
_entity.type
_entity.pdbx_description
1 polymer ?
#
loop_
_entity_poly.entity_id
_entity_poly.type
_entity_poly.pdbx_seq_one_letter_code
_entity_poly.pdbx_strand_id
1 'polypeptide(L)'
;LDRHNELPSRLSEARPVGGLRAEVEPKSMSAELAQAHDAYLERVKANLGDVEVGGYAKVQGRLIKVLAREEFDRRFLEYQHVQQAYEQSMARGDTVNDAIVQLLHERAAELLLDPHI
;
A
#
# COMPACT_ATOMS: atom_id res chain seq x y z
N LEU A 1 74.06 10.24 16.55
CA LEU A 1 73.09 9.46 17.35
C LEU A 1 71.72 10.05 17.03
N ASP A 2 70.99 9.50 16.07
CA ASP A 2 70.12 8.32 16.20
C ASP A 2 68.82 8.64 16.97
N ARG A 3 67.70 8.28 16.30
CA ARG A 3 66.33 7.98 16.80
C ARG A 3 65.24 9.03 16.64
N HIS A 4 64.45 8.82 15.57
CA HIS A 4 63.02 8.47 15.63
C HIS A 4 62.32 8.83 16.96
N ASN A 5 61.26 9.62 16.90
CA ASN A 5 59.92 9.02 17.02
C ASN A 5 58.83 10.02 16.69
N GLU A 6 57.98 9.62 15.76
CA GLU A 6 56.75 10.27 15.35
C GLU A 6 55.69 10.15 16.46
N LEU A 7 54.98 11.23 16.77
CA LEU A 7 53.75 11.21 17.59
C LEU A 7 52.87 12.42 17.23
N PRO A 8 51.53 12.28 17.27
CA PRO A 8 50.79 12.02 16.05
C PRO A 8 49.76 13.09 15.71
N SER A 9 49.46 13.19 14.41
CA SER A 9 48.26 13.78 13.85
C SER A 9 47.01 13.24 14.57
N ARG A 10 46.44 14.04 15.47
CA ARG A 10 45.09 13.85 15.98
C ARG A 10 44.21 14.98 15.48
N LEU A 11 44.05 15.04 14.16
CA LEU A 11 42.78 15.43 13.56
C LEU A 11 41.77 14.40 14.07
N SER A 12 41.05 14.77 15.12
CA SER A 12 39.95 13.99 15.65
C SER A 12 38.98 13.75 14.52
N GLU A 13 38.95 12.50 14.04
CA GLU A 13 37.96 11.97 13.13
C GLU A 13 36.57 12.25 13.69
N ALA A 14 35.93 13.31 13.20
CA ALA A 14 34.49 13.41 13.24
C ALA A 14 33.98 12.24 12.40
N ARG A 15 33.63 11.14 13.09
CA ARG A 15 32.85 10.05 12.53
C ARG A 15 31.74 10.67 11.68
N PRO A 16 31.52 10.25 10.42
CA PRO A 16 30.21 10.45 9.85
C PRO A 16 29.28 9.64 10.75
N VAL A 17 28.57 10.34 11.65
CA VAL A 17 27.36 9.79 12.25
C VAL A 17 26.51 9.50 11.04
N GLY A 18 26.44 8.21 10.70
CA GLY A 18 25.49 7.67 9.76
C GLY A 18 24.12 8.12 10.25
N GLY A 19 23.72 9.30 9.78
CA GLY A 19 22.35 9.70 9.72
C GLY A 19 21.75 8.71 8.77
N LEU A 20 21.25 7.61 9.34
CA LEU A 20 20.23 6.77 8.76
C LEU A 20 19.00 7.67 8.59
N ARG A 21 19.09 8.65 7.68
CA ARG A 21 17.91 9.04 6.92
C ARG A 21 17.57 7.74 6.23
N ALA A 22 16.54 7.08 6.74
CA ALA A 22 15.75 6.20 5.92
C ALA A 22 15.34 7.04 4.72
N GLU A 23 16.16 7.04 3.68
CA GLU A 23 15.68 7.12 2.32
C GLU A 23 14.78 5.90 2.21
N VAL A 24 13.52 6.09 2.59
CA VAL A 24 12.45 5.17 2.26
C VAL A 24 12.42 5.25 0.74
N GLU A 25 13.16 4.34 0.10
CA GLU A 25 13.20 4.22 -1.34
C GLU A 25 11.75 4.18 -1.84
N PRO A 26 11.37 4.97 -2.86
CA PRO A 26 10.02 4.93 -3.42
C PRO A 26 9.66 3.57 -4.07
N LYS A 27 10.54 2.56 -4.00
CA LYS A 27 10.30 1.19 -4.47
C LYS A 27 9.30 0.40 -3.62
N SER A 28 9.20 0.67 -2.31
CA SER A 28 8.41 -0.16 -1.40
C SER A 28 6.91 -0.10 -1.71
N MET A 29 6.35 1.11 -1.83
CA MET A 29 4.92 1.32 -2.13
C MET A 29 4.54 0.77 -3.52
N SER A 30 5.43 0.90 -4.51
CA SER A 30 5.21 0.40 -5.86
C SER A 30 5.15 -1.13 -5.92
N ALA A 31 6.00 -1.81 -5.13
CA ALA A 31 6.01 -3.26 -5.03
C ALA A 31 4.77 -3.81 -4.28
N GLU A 32 4.32 -3.12 -3.23
CA GLU A 32 3.10 -3.48 -2.49
C GLU A 32 1.84 -3.32 -3.36
N LEU A 33 1.73 -2.22 -4.10
CA LEU A 33 0.67 -2.01 -5.09
C LEU A 33 0.71 -3.08 -6.18
N ALA A 34 1.91 -3.52 -6.58
CA ALA A 34 2.05 -4.60 -7.56
C ALA A 34 1.49 -5.92 -7.06
N GLN A 35 1.92 -6.34 -5.86
CA GLN A 35 1.42 -7.55 -5.24
C GLN A 35 -0.09 -7.48 -4.99
N ALA A 36 -0.61 -6.33 -4.56
CA ALA A 36 -2.04 -6.14 -4.35
C ALA A 36 -2.83 -6.24 -5.66
N HIS A 37 -2.32 -5.67 -6.75
CA HIS A 37 -2.95 -5.77 -8.06
C HIS A 37 -2.88 -7.18 -8.64
N ASP A 38 -1.75 -7.88 -8.51
CA ASP A 38 -1.63 -9.27 -8.94
C ASP A 38 -2.61 -10.16 -8.16
N ALA A 39 -2.70 -9.99 -6.84
CA ALA A 39 -3.69 -10.69 -6.02
C ALA A 39 -5.14 -10.35 -6.40
N TYR A 40 -5.42 -9.10 -6.78
CA TYR A 40 -6.71 -8.71 -7.33
C TYR A 40 -7.02 -9.43 -8.64
N LEU A 41 -6.08 -9.47 -9.59
CA LEU A 41 -6.28 -10.18 -10.86
C LEU A 41 -6.46 -11.68 -10.66
N GLU A 42 -5.76 -12.30 -9.71
CA GLU A 42 -5.99 -13.69 -9.35
C GLU A 42 -7.42 -13.92 -8.82
N ARG A 43 -7.93 -13.02 -7.98
CA ARG A 43 -9.33 -13.07 -7.51
C ARG A 43 -10.32 -12.82 -8.64
N VAL A 44 -10.02 -11.90 -9.54
CA VAL A 44 -10.83 -11.65 -10.74
C VAL A 44 -10.90 -12.93 -11.57
N LYS A 45 -9.76 -13.57 -11.82
CA LYS A 45 -9.71 -14.81 -12.57
C LYS A 45 -10.44 -15.94 -11.86
N ALA A 46 -10.30 -16.05 -10.54
CA ALA A 46 -10.95 -17.09 -9.74
C ALA A 46 -12.47 -16.93 -9.66
N ASN A 47 -12.98 -15.70 -9.55
CA ASN A 47 -14.40 -15.42 -9.35
C ASN A 47 -15.15 -15.09 -10.65
N LEU A 48 -14.50 -14.42 -11.61
CA LEU A 48 -15.10 -13.92 -12.84
C LEU A 48 -14.62 -14.66 -14.11
N GLY A 49 -13.53 -15.43 -14.03
CA GLY A 49 -12.94 -16.13 -15.17
C GLY A 49 -12.00 -15.27 -16.02
N ASP A 50 -11.86 -15.59 -17.30
CA ASP A 50 -11.04 -14.82 -18.26
C ASP A 50 -11.77 -13.54 -18.70
N VAL A 51 -11.74 -12.53 -17.82
CA VAL A 51 -12.24 -11.18 -18.11
C VAL A 51 -11.05 -10.26 -18.29
N GLU A 52 -11.00 -9.59 -19.45
CA GLU A 52 -9.94 -8.64 -19.76
C GLU A 52 -10.03 -7.39 -18.88
N VAL A 53 -8.89 -6.75 -18.66
CA VAL A 53 -8.81 -5.45 -17.99
C VAL A 53 -9.65 -4.42 -18.75
N GLY A 54 -10.49 -3.68 -18.02
CA GLY A 54 -11.48 -2.77 -18.60
C GLY A 54 -12.80 -3.45 -19.00
N GLY A 55 -12.83 -4.78 -19.01
CA GLY A 55 -14.02 -5.58 -19.20
C GLY A 55 -14.96 -5.50 -18.00
N TYR A 56 -16.23 -5.82 -18.24
CA TYR A 56 -17.25 -5.87 -17.21
C TYR A 56 -17.64 -7.31 -16.96
N ALA A 57 -17.75 -7.70 -15.71
CA ALA A 57 -18.27 -9.00 -15.36
C ALA A 57 -19.15 -8.95 -14.12
N LYS A 58 -20.02 -9.94 -14.02
CA LYS A 58 -21.12 -9.94 -13.07
C LYS A 58 -20.73 -10.71 -11.81
N VAL A 59 -20.57 -10.00 -10.70
CA VAL A 59 -20.29 -10.56 -9.39
C VAL A 59 -21.51 -10.34 -8.52
N GLN A 60 -22.14 -11.44 -8.09
CA GLN A 60 -23.29 -11.41 -7.18
C GLN A 60 -24.43 -10.45 -7.59
N GLY A 61 -24.75 -10.42 -8.88
CA GLY A 61 -25.81 -9.55 -9.40
C GLY A 61 -25.37 -8.13 -9.74
N ARG A 62 -24.15 -7.72 -9.37
CA ARG A 62 -23.56 -6.41 -9.69
C ARG A 62 -22.59 -6.52 -10.85
N LEU A 63 -22.60 -5.52 -11.71
CA LEU A 63 -21.64 -5.41 -12.81
C LEU A 63 -20.38 -4.71 -12.27
N ILE A 64 -19.28 -5.43 -12.19
CA ILE A 64 -17.99 -4.90 -11.74
C ILE A 64 -17.07 -4.78 -12.94
N LYS A 65 -16.40 -3.63 -13.06
CA LYS A 65 -15.37 -3.41 -14.08
C LYS A 65 -14.05 -3.96 -13.56
N VAL A 66 -13.38 -4.79 -14.36
CA VAL A 66 -12.01 -5.19 -14.06
C VAL A 66 -11.11 -3.97 -14.21
N LEU A 67 -10.49 -3.57 -13.11
CA LEU A 67 -9.71 -2.33 -13.07
C LEU A 67 -8.36 -2.53 -13.74
N ALA A 68 -7.95 -1.54 -14.53
CA ALA A 68 -6.57 -1.44 -14.99
C ALA A 68 -5.65 -1.07 -13.84
N ARG A 69 -4.36 -1.38 -13.98
CA ARG A 69 -3.37 -1.14 -12.93
C ARG A 69 -3.42 0.29 -12.38
N GLU A 70 -3.45 1.29 -13.26
CA GLU A 70 -3.51 2.70 -12.86
C GLU A 70 -4.82 3.09 -12.17
N GLU A 71 -5.93 2.43 -12.51
CA GLU A 71 -7.22 2.64 -11.83
C GLU A 71 -7.23 1.93 -10.48
N PHE A 72 -6.70 0.70 -10.42
CA PHE A 72 -6.56 -0.07 -9.20
C PHE A 72 -5.68 0.66 -8.19
N ASP A 73 -4.48 1.11 -8.59
CA ASP A 73 -3.54 1.78 -7.69
C ASP A 73 -4.18 3.01 -7.05
N ARG A 74 -4.91 3.83 -7.84
CA ARG A 74 -5.64 4.99 -7.32
C ARG A 74 -6.74 4.60 -6.33
N ARG A 75 -7.58 3.61 -6.68
CA ARG A 75 -8.69 3.18 -5.81
C ARG A 75 -8.23 2.42 -4.57
N PHE A 76 -7.15 1.66 -4.68
CA PHE A 76 -6.56 0.94 -3.56
C PHE A 76 -5.93 1.91 -2.57
N LEU A 77 -5.21 2.95 -3.03
CA LEU A 77 -4.69 4.00 -2.15
C LEU A 77 -5.82 4.78 -1.46
N GLU A 78 -6.90 5.11 -2.19
CA GLU A 78 -8.10 5.73 -1.60
C GLU A 78 -8.72 4.83 -0.52
N TYR A 79 -8.89 3.54 -0.83
CA TYR A 79 -9.41 2.56 0.11
C TYR A 79 -8.54 2.44 1.36
N GLN A 80 -7.22 2.33 1.23
CA GLN A 80 -6.29 2.29 2.37
C GLN A 80 -6.39 3.54 3.22
N HIS A 81 -6.52 4.72 2.61
CA HIS A 81 -6.64 5.97 3.35
C HIS A 81 -7.96 6.04 4.14
N VAL A 82 -9.07 5.63 3.54
CA VAL A 82 -10.38 5.58 4.21
C VAL A 82 -10.39 4.51 5.30
N GLN A 83 -9.78 3.34 5.04
CA GLN A 83 -9.67 2.24 6.01
C GLN A 83 -8.85 2.69 7.23
N GLN A 84 -7.71 3.35 7.00
CA GLN A 84 -6.89 3.88 8.08
C GLN A 84 -7.66 4.93 8.91
N ALA A 85 -8.42 5.82 8.26
CA ALA A 85 -9.26 6.80 8.96
C ALA A 85 -10.38 6.13 9.77
N TYR A 86 -10.96 5.05 9.25
CA TYR A 86 -11.93 4.22 9.95
C TYR A 86 -11.33 3.54 11.17
N GLU A 87 -10.21 2.83 11.01
CA GLU A 87 -9.50 2.15 12.11
C GLU A 87 -9.07 3.12 13.20
N GLN A 88 -8.59 4.31 12.83
CA GLN A 88 -8.25 5.35 13.80
C GLN A 88 -9.47 5.88 14.56
N SER A 89 -10.60 6.09 13.88
CA SER A 89 -11.84 6.52 14.52
C SER A 89 -12.37 5.45 15.48
N MET A 90 -12.33 4.19 15.06
CA MET A 90 -12.68 3.05 15.91
C MET A 90 -11.76 2.93 17.13
N ALA A 91 -10.45 3.11 16.96
CA ALA A 91 -9.47 3.06 18.05
C ALA A 91 -9.65 4.20 19.06
N ARG A 92 -10.10 5.38 18.61
CA ARG A 92 -10.44 6.50 19.49
C ARG A 92 -11.81 6.36 20.17
N GLY A 93 -12.65 5.44 19.70
CA GLY A 93 -14.04 5.30 20.14
C GLY A 93 -14.96 6.40 19.59
N ASP A 94 -14.55 7.06 18.50
CA ASP A 94 -15.35 8.09 17.83
C ASP A 94 -16.51 7.44 17.07
N THR A 95 -17.63 8.14 16.97
CA THR A 95 -18.75 7.70 16.12
C THR A 95 -18.32 7.75 14.65
N VAL A 96 -18.20 6.58 14.05
CA VAL A 96 -17.98 6.45 12.61
C VAL A 96 -19.30 6.72 11.89
N ASN A 97 -19.24 7.52 10.83
CA ASN A 97 -20.37 7.71 9.93
C ASN A 97 -20.60 6.45 9.10
N ASP A 98 -21.84 5.94 9.07
CA ASP A 98 -22.26 4.79 8.25
C ASP A 98 -21.91 4.96 6.76
N ALA A 99 -21.84 6.19 6.25
CA ALA A 99 -21.42 6.47 4.88
C ALA A 99 -19.97 6.02 4.61
N ILE A 100 -19.08 6.12 5.60
CA ILE A 100 -17.68 5.66 5.48
C ILE A 100 -17.63 4.14 5.47
N VAL A 101 -18.41 3.50 6.33
CA VAL A 101 -18.53 2.04 6.38
C VAL A 101 -19.08 1.51 5.06
N GLN A 102 -20.15 2.12 4.55
CA GLN A 102 -20.73 1.74 3.27
C GLN A 102 -19.75 1.94 2.11
N LEU A 103 -19.00 3.05 2.09
CA LEU A 103 -17.95 3.27 1.09
C LEU A 103 -16.86 2.19 1.17
N LEU A 104 -16.43 1.81 2.38
CA LEU A 104 -15.46 0.73 2.57
C LEU A 104 -16.00 -0.61 2.08
N HIS A 105 -17.26 -0.94 2.36
CA HIS A 105 -17.89 -2.16 1.85
C HIS A 105 -18.00 -2.15 0.33
N GLU A 106 -18.38 -1.03 -0.28
CA GLU A 106 -18.46 -0.91 -1.74
C GLU A 106 -17.09 -1.06 -2.40
N ARG A 107 -16.07 -0.41 -1.84
CA ARG A 107 -14.69 -0.51 -2.32
C ARG A 107 -14.10 -1.90 -2.09
N ALA A 108 -14.40 -2.54 -0.97
CA ALA A 108 -14.03 -3.92 -0.70
C ALA A 108 -14.69 -4.89 -1.69
N ALA A 109 -15.99 -4.74 -1.95
CA ALA A 109 -16.68 -5.58 -2.92
C ALA A 109 -16.09 -5.43 -4.34
N GLU A 110 -15.57 -4.25 -4.70
CA GLU A 110 -14.95 -3.99 -5.99
C GLU A 110 -13.48 -4.43 -6.07
N LEU A 111 -12.68 -4.20 -5.03
CA LEU A 111 -11.23 -4.45 -4.99
C LEU A 111 -10.87 -5.83 -4.46
N LEU A 112 -11.65 -6.35 -3.51
CA LEU A 112 -11.40 -7.63 -2.86
C LEU A 112 -12.30 -8.73 -3.43
N LEU A 113 -13.35 -8.34 -4.17
CA LEU A 113 -14.38 -9.24 -4.71
C LEU A 113 -15.04 -10.10 -3.62
N ASP A 114 -15.03 -9.60 -2.38
CA ASP A 114 -15.55 -10.27 -1.20
C ASP A 114 -16.81 -9.52 -0.72
N PRO A 115 -17.97 -10.19 -0.67
CA PRO A 115 -19.22 -9.63 -0.18
C PRO A 115 -19.39 -9.71 1.34
N HIS A 116 -18.46 -10.36 2.07
CA HIS A 116 -18.60 -10.69 3.50
C HIS A 116 -17.80 -9.79 4.45
N ILE A 117 -17.30 -8.65 3.99
CA ILE A 117 -16.77 -7.62 4.89
C ILE A 117 -17.93 -7.04 5.71
#